data_AF-A0A7C3E3P7-F1
#
_entry.id   AF-A0A7C3E3P7-F1
#
_cell.length_a   1.000
_cell.length_b   1.000
_cell.length_c   1.000
_cell.angle_alpha   90.00
_cell.angle_beta   90.00
_cell.angle_gamma   90.00
#
_symmetry.space_group_name_H-M   'P 1'
#
loop_
_entity.id
_entity.type
_entity.pdbx_description
1 polymer ?
#
loop_
_entity_poly.entity_id
_entity_poly.type
_entity_poly.pdbx_seq_one_letter_code
_entity_poly.pdbx_strand_id
1 'polypeptide(L)'
;MMGNGRGFWSYVLAAVVALGVVAVMVWATRRVMTPPPLNAERVAERYKALEEVRATAHQVLTTPAWINRDKGIVRLPVDVAMQVVEREWRDPAAARSNLIERVRAAHAAPPAPPAQPSPYE
;
A
#
# COMPACT_ATOMS: atom_id res chain seq x y z
N MET A 1 30.26 51.13 26.99
CA MET A 1 29.26 50.10 26.63
C MET A 1 29.92 48.71 26.70
N MET A 2 30.31 48.27 27.90
CA MET A 2 30.81 46.92 28.12
C MET A 2 30.54 46.57 29.59
N GLY A 3 30.08 45.36 29.84
CA GLY A 3 29.84 44.83 31.18
C GLY A 3 28.37 44.56 31.44
N ASN A 4 27.92 43.38 30.99
CA ASN A 4 26.78 42.60 31.55
C ASN A 4 26.55 41.29 30.79
N GLY A 5 27.38 40.93 29.80
CA GLY A 5 27.31 39.65 29.10
C GLY A 5 27.33 38.44 30.05
N ARG A 6 28.20 38.42 31.07
CA ARG A 6 28.21 37.32 32.06
C ARG A 6 26.92 37.25 32.90
N GLY A 7 26.34 38.39 33.26
CA GLY A 7 25.08 38.45 34.02
C GLY A 7 23.91 37.93 33.20
N PHE A 8 23.74 38.42 31.97
CA PHE A 8 22.72 37.93 31.04
C PHE A 8 22.84 36.42 30.79
N TRP A 9 24.05 35.93 30.50
CA TRP A 9 24.29 34.48 30.31
C TRP A 9 24.00 33.65 31.57
N SER A 10 24.23 34.19 32.77
CA SER A 10 23.87 33.51 34.01
C SER A 10 22.35 33.39 34.20
N TYR A 11 21.58 34.42 33.85
CA TYR A 11 20.11 34.35 33.89
C TYR A 11 19.55 33.40 32.84
N VAL A 12 20.12 33.39 31.62
CA VAL A 12 19.75 32.43 30.58
C VAL A 12 20.04 31.01 31.04
N LEU A 13 21.22 30.75 31.63
CA LEU A 13 21.57 29.44 32.14
C LEU A 13 20.64 29.00 33.28
N ALA A 14 20.32 29.89 34.22
CA ALA A 14 19.39 29.62 35.31
C ALA A 14 17.98 29.30 34.78
N ALA A 15 17.51 30.04 33.77
CA ALA A 15 16.21 29.79 33.13
C ALA A 15 16.19 28.43 32.41
N VAL A 16 17.24 28.07 31.68
CA VAL A 16 17.37 26.76 31.01
C VAL A 16 17.38 25.62 32.03
N VAL A 17 18.11 25.76 33.13
CA VAL A 17 18.12 24.76 34.21
C VAL A 17 16.74 24.62 34.83
N ALA A 18 16.06 25.73 35.15
CA ALA A 18 14.71 25.69 35.72
C ALA A 18 13.71 25.01 34.77
N LEU A 19 13.73 25.36 33.49
CA LEU A 19 12.89 24.71 32.47
C LEU A 19 13.24 23.23 32.28
N GLY A 20 14.52 22.88 32.34
CA GLY A 20 15.00 21.50 32.27
C GLY A 20 14.48 20.65 33.43
N VAL A 21 14.51 21.18 34.66
CA VAL A 21 13.96 20.51 35.85
C VAL A 21 12.46 20.25 35.66
N VAL A 22 11.71 21.26 35.20
CA VAL A 22 10.27 21.10 34.91
C VAL A 22 10.03 20.05 33.81
N ALA A 23 10.82 20.06 32.74
CA ALA A 23 10.70 19.09 31.65
C ALA A 23 10.97 17.64 32.11
N VAL A 24 12.01 17.43 32.91
CA VAL A 24 12.34 16.12 33.49
C VAL A 24 11.23 15.65 34.44
N MET A 25 10.70 16.55 35.27
CA MET A 25 9.58 16.26 36.17
C MET A 25 8.36 15.81 35.37
N VAL A 26 7.95 16.56 34.35
CA VAL A 26 6.81 16.21 33.49
C VAL A 26 7.04 14.88 32.77
N TRP A 27 8.25 14.62 32.27
CA TRP A 27 8.58 13.37 31.63
C TRP A 27 8.48 12.18 32.59
N ALA A 28 9.01 12.31 33.80
CA ALA A 28 8.94 11.28 34.84
C ALA A 28 7.48 11.01 35.25
N THR A 29 6.69 12.07 35.49
CA THR A 29 5.26 11.96 35.81
C THR A 29 4.49 11.29 34.70
N ARG A 30 4.71 11.69 33.43
CA ARG A 30 4.07 11.02 32.28
C ARG A 30 4.41 9.56 32.21
N ARG A 31 5.67 9.17 32.43
CA ARG A 31 6.08 7.76 32.36
C ARG A 31 5.39 6.89 33.40
N VAL A 32 5.14 7.42 34.60
CA VAL A 32 4.49 6.67 35.69
C VAL A 32 2.96 6.68 35.58
N MET A 33 2.38 7.78 35.10
CA MET A 33 0.93 8.01 35.17
C MET A 33 0.18 7.84 33.83
N THR A 34 0.88 7.62 32.71
CA THR A 34 0.18 7.38 31.44
C THR A 34 -0.33 5.95 31.42
N PRO A 35 -1.65 5.71 31.46
CA PRO A 35 -2.18 4.36 31.37
C PRO A 35 -1.84 3.76 30.00
N PRO A 36 -1.68 2.43 29.91
CA PRO A 36 -1.53 1.78 28.61
C PRO A 36 -2.70 2.19 27.70
N PRO A 37 -2.45 2.50 26.42
CA PRO A 37 -3.52 2.91 25.54
C PRO A 37 -4.53 1.77 25.44
N LEU A 38 -5.81 2.08 25.72
CA LEU A 38 -6.91 1.10 25.76
C LEU A 38 -7.03 0.25 24.49
N ASN A 39 -6.47 0.74 23.38
CA ASN A 39 -6.52 0.12 22.06
C ASN A 39 -5.15 -0.37 21.57
N ALA A 40 -4.12 -0.46 22.42
CA ALA A 40 -2.76 -0.85 22.03
C ALA A 40 -2.75 -2.16 21.22
N GLU A 41 -3.46 -3.16 21.71
CA GLU A 41 -3.58 -4.48 21.06
C GLU A 41 -4.29 -4.38 19.71
N ARG A 42 -5.42 -3.68 19.64
CA ARG A 42 -6.15 -3.48 18.37
C ARG A 42 -5.33 -2.71 17.34
N VAL A 43 -4.53 -1.75 17.78
CA VAL A 43 -3.62 -1.00 16.90
C VAL A 43 -2.54 -1.93 16.36
N ALA A 44 -1.95 -2.78 17.21
CA ALA A 44 -0.97 -3.77 16.78
C ALA A 44 -1.56 -4.77 15.76
N GLU A 45 -2.79 -5.26 15.99
CA GLU A 45 -3.51 -6.12 15.05
C GLU A 45 -3.74 -5.44 13.69
N ARG A 46 -4.17 -4.17 13.69
CA ARG A 46 -4.36 -3.39 12.46
C ARG A 46 -3.07 -3.23 11.67
N TYR A 47 -1.95 -3.01 12.34
CA TYR A 47 -0.65 -2.90 11.67
C TYR A 47 -0.21 -4.22 11.04
N LYS A 48 -0.44 -5.37 11.71
CA LYS A 48 -0.18 -6.69 11.15
C LYS A 48 -1.05 -6.96 9.91
N ALA A 49 -2.36 -6.74 10.01
CA ALA A 49 -3.27 -6.90 8.88
C ALA A 49 -2.89 -5.98 7.69
N LEU A 50 -2.45 -4.76 7.99
CA LEU A 50 -2.00 -3.82 6.96
C LEU A 50 -0.69 -4.28 6.30
N GLU A 51 0.24 -4.89 7.04
CA GLU A 51 1.46 -5.48 6.48
C GLU A 51 1.12 -6.64 5.54
N GLU A 52 0.21 -7.54 5.93
CA GLU A 52 -0.26 -8.65 5.09
C GLU A 52 -0.92 -8.15 3.79
N VAL A 53 -1.77 -7.12 3.89
CA VAL A 53 -2.39 -6.49 2.73
C VAL A 53 -1.34 -5.86 1.82
N ARG A 54 -0.34 -5.17 2.39
CA ARG A 54 0.75 -4.56 1.61
C ARG A 54 1.63 -5.61 0.94
N ALA A 55 1.97 -6.70 1.63
CA ALA A 55 2.76 -7.79 1.08
C ALA A 55 2.02 -8.46 -0.08
N THR A 56 0.73 -8.75 0.11
CA THR A 56 -0.13 -9.32 -0.94
C THR A 56 -0.25 -8.36 -2.12
N ALA A 57 -0.50 -7.08 -1.88
CA ALA A 57 -0.59 -6.07 -2.93
C ALA A 57 0.74 -5.94 -3.69
N HIS A 58 1.87 -5.95 -2.99
CA HIS A 58 3.18 -5.91 -3.61
C HIS A 58 3.40 -7.11 -4.54
N GLN A 59 3.13 -8.32 -4.06
CA GLN A 59 3.22 -9.53 -4.88
C GLN A 59 2.31 -9.48 -6.11
N VAL A 60 1.06 -9.00 -5.93
CA VAL A 60 0.08 -8.84 -7.00
C VAL A 60 0.56 -7.87 -8.09
N LEU A 61 1.22 -6.78 -7.69
CA LEU A 61 1.67 -5.71 -8.59
C LEU A 61 2.98 -6.02 -9.30
N THR A 62 3.89 -6.76 -8.66
CA THR A 62 5.23 -7.05 -9.19
C THR A 62 5.33 -8.40 -9.89
N THR A 63 4.39 -9.32 -9.64
CA THR A 63 4.46 -10.68 -10.16
C THR A 63 3.34 -10.96 -11.15
N PRO A 64 3.64 -11.49 -12.34
CA PRO A 64 2.62 -11.94 -13.28
C PRO A 64 1.85 -13.14 -12.72
N ALA A 65 0.54 -13.16 -12.91
CA ALA A 65 -0.31 -14.24 -12.43
C ALA A 65 -1.55 -14.44 -13.32
N TRP A 66 -2.06 -15.66 -13.40
CA TRP A 66 -3.31 -15.96 -14.11
C TRP A 66 -4.52 -15.37 -13.38
N ILE A 67 -5.40 -14.69 -14.12
CA ILE A 67 -6.73 -14.28 -13.62
C ILE A 67 -7.77 -15.32 -14.04
N ASN A 68 -7.74 -15.75 -15.30
CA ASN A 68 -8.62 -16.79 -15.82
C ASN A 68 -7.86 -17.61 -16.87
N ARG A 69 -7.57 -18.86 -16.54
CA ARG A 69 -6.78 -19.75 -17.40
C ARG A 69 -7.57 -20.20 -18.63
N ASP A 70 -8.86 -20.46 -18.49
CA ASP A 70 -9.73 -20.91 -19.57
C ASP A 70 -9.88 -19.85 -20.67
N LYS A 71 -9.88 -18.57 -20.27
CA LYS A 71 -9.98 -17.41 -21.16
C LYS A 71 -8.62 -16.84 -21.56
N GLY A 72 -7.51 -17.40 -21.08
CA GLY A 72 -6.17 -16.89 -21.38
C GLY A 72 -5.84 -15.51 -20.76
N ILE A 73 -6.52 -15.11 -19.68
CA ILE A 73 -6.39 -13.77 -19.07
C ILE A 73 -5.32 -13.80 -17.96
N VAL A 74 -4.30 -12.96 -18.10
CA VAL A 74 -3.16 -12.83 -17.19
C VAL A 74 -3.07 -11.40 -16.67
N ARG A 75 -2.75 -11.25 -15.38
CA ARG A 75 -2.31 -9.99 -14.78
C ARG A 75 -0.83 -9.83 -15.04
N LEU A 76 -0.44 -8.72 -15.65
CA LEU A 76 0.96 -8.36 -15.89
C LEU A 76 1.35 -7.16 -15.00
N PRO A 77 2.61 -7.11 -14.52
CA PRO A 77 3.18 -5.88 -13.96
C PRO A 77 3.15 -4.75 -15.00
N VAL A 78 2.96 -3.51 -14.53
CA VAL A 78 2.80 -2.35 -15.42
C VAL A 78 4.00 -2.18 -16.36
N ASP A 79 5.23 -2.33 -15.85
CA ASP A 79 6.45 -2.18 -16.66
C ASP A 79 6.49 -3.18 -17.82
N VAL A 80 6.11 -4.43 -17.56
CA VAL A 80 6.04 -5.47 -18.59
C VAL A 80 4.92 -5.17 -19.57
N ALA A 81 3.75 -4.73 -19.09
CA ALA A 81 2.64 -4.33 -19.95
C ALA A 81 3.03 -3.18 -20.90
N MET A 82 3.77 -2.18 -20.40
CA MET A 82 4.25 -1.06 -21.20
C MET A 82 5.23 -1.51 -22.29
N GLN A 83 6.15 -2.42 -21.99
CA GLN A 83 7.06 -2.99 -22.99
C GLN A 83 6.30 -3.78 -24.08
N VAL A 84 5.26 -4.51 -23.70
CA VAL A 84 4.40 -5.21 -24.66
C VAL A 84 3.70 -4.22 -25.58
N VAL A 85 3.14 -3.14 -25.02
CA VAL A 85 2.49 -2.08 -25.78
C VAL A 85 3.49 -1.41 -26.73
N GLU A 86 4.67 -1.00 -26.26
CA GLU A 86 5.70 -0.39 -27.10
C GLU A 86 6.11 -1.30 -28.27
N ARG A 87 6.22 -2.61 -28.02
CA ARG A 87 6.55 -3.59 -29.06
C ARG A 87 5.42 -3.77 -30.07
N GLU A 88 4.19 -3.92 -29.61
CA GLU A 88 3.03 -4.18 -30.48
C GLU A 88 2.64 -2.94 -31.30
N TRP A 89 2.70 -1.75 -30.72
CA TRP A 89 2.27 -0.51 -31.36
C TRP A 89 3.27 0.09 -32.36
N ARG A 90 4.34 -0.61 -32.69
CA ARG A 90 5.19 -0.26 -33.85
C ARG A 90 4.41 -0.28 -35.16
N ASP A 91 3.40 -1.16 -35.27
CA ASP A 91 2.37 -1.12 -36.31
C ASP A 91 1.00 -0.87 -35.65
N PRO A 92 0.51 0.37 -35.62
CA PRO A 92 -0.73 0.73 -34.95
C PRO A 92 -1.97 0.02 -35.51
N ALA A 93 -2.00 -0.26 -36.81
CA ALA A 93 -3.15 -0.89 -37.44
C ALA A 93 -3.28 -2.34 -36.99
N ALA A 94 -2.19 -3.09 -37.03
CA ALA A 94 -2.13 -4.48 -36.56
C ALA A 94 -2.32 -4.57 -35.03
N ALA A 95 -1.74 -3.66 -34.26
CA ALA A 95 -1.91 -3.63 -32.81
C ALA A 95 -3.38 -3.48 -32.41
N ARG A 96 -4.10 -2.56 -33.07
CA ARG A 96 -5.51 -2.30 -32.81
C ARG A 96 -6.39 -3.49 -33.20
N SER A 97 -6.18 -4.10 -34.37
CA SER A 97 -6.95 -5.29 -34.76
C SER A 97 -6.74 -6.45 -33.79
N ASN A 98 -5.48 -6.72 -33.43
CA ASN A 98 -5.12 -7.79 -32.48
C ASN A 98 -5.71 -7.54 -31.08
N LEU A 99 -5.73 -6.28 -30.62
CA LEU A 99 -6.37 -5.92 -29.36
C LEU A 99 -7.88 -6.20 -29.38
N ILE A 100 -8.57 -5.81 -30.45
CA ILE A 100 -10.02 -6.05 -30.60
C ILE A 100 -10.32 -7.56 -30.59
N GLU A 101 -9.55 -8.37 -31.29
CA GLU A 101 -9.72 -9.83 -31.29
C GLU A 101 -9.50 -10.44 -29.90
N ARG A 102 -8.44 -10.04 -29.18
CA ARG A 102 -8.19 -10.50 -27.81
C ARG A 102 -9.31 -10.12 -26.85
N VAL A 103 -9.83 -8.89 -26.96
CA VAL A 103 -10.96 -8.43 -26.13
C VAL A 103 -12.22 -9.23 -26.44
N ARG A 104 -12.50 -9.51 -27.72
CA ARG A 104 -13.64 -10.35 -28.13
C ARG A 104 -13.53 -11.75 -27.55
N ALA A 105 -12.36 -12.38 -27.63
CA ALA A 105 -12.12 -13.71 -27.07
C ALA A 105 -12.31 -13.73 -25.54
N ALA A 106 -11.83 -12.70 -24.83
CA ALA A 106 -12.00 -12.60 -23.37
C ALA A 106 -13.47 -12.45 -22.94
N HIS A 107 -14.30 -11.78 -23.76
CA HIS A 107 -15.71 -11.52 -23.47
C HIS A 107 -16.67 -12.53 -24.11
N ALA A 108 -16.16 -13.55 -24.80
CA ALA A 108 -17.00 -14.62 -25.34
C ALA A 108 -17.81 -15.28 -24.20
N ALA A 109 -19.09 -15.53 -24.48
CA ALA A 109 -19.97 -16.21 -23.54
C ALA A 109 -19.47 -17.65 -23.31
N PRO A 110 -19.54 -18.18 -22.08
CA PRO A 110 -19.26 -19.59 -21.84
C PRO A 110 -20.18 -20.47 -22.72
N PRO A 111 -19.69 -21.62 -23.21
CA PRO A 111 -20.55 -22.56 -23.92
C PRO A 111 -21.74 -22.95 -23.03
N ALA A 112 -22.94 -23.02 -23.62
CA ALA A 112 -24.15 -23.41 -22.89
C ALA A 112 -23.95 -24.81 -22.29
N PRO A 113 -24.40 -25.05 -21.04
CA PRO A 113 -24.37 -26.38 -20.46
C PRO A 113 -25.09 -27.37 -21.40
N PRO A 114 -24.59 -28.61 -21.54
CA PRO A 114 -25.29 -29.64 -22.31
C PRO A 114 -26.72 -29.76 -21.77
N ALA A 115 -27.70 -29.72 -22.68
CA ALA A 115 -29.10 -29.86 -22.31
C ALA A 115 -29.25 -31.14 -21.48
N GLN A 116 -29.72 -31.00 -20.24
CA GLN A 116 -30.09 -32.18 -19.46
C GLN A 116 -31.19 -32.90 -20.26
N PRO A 117 -31.03 -34.21 -20.55
CA PRO A 117 -32.09 -34.95 -21.21
C PRO A 117 -33.37 -34.79 -20.41
N SER A 118 -34.42 -34.34 -21.08
CA SER A 118 -35.72 -34.15 -20.46
C SER A 118 -36.17 -35.47 -19.82
N PRO A 119 -36.65 -35.48 -18.57
CA PRO A 119 -37.19 -36.70 -17.96
C PRO A 119 -38.50 -37.19 -18.60
N TYR A 120 -38.96 -36.55 -19.68
CA TYR A 120 -40.20 -36.84 -20.40
C TYR A 120 -40.01 -37.20 -21.88
N GLU A 121 -38.77 -37.40 -22.34
CA GLU A 121 -38.46 -38.01 -23.65
C GLU A 121 -37.83 -39.40 -23.49
#